data_AF-A0A931DKG1-F1
#
_entry.id   AF-A0A931DKG1-F1
#
_cell.length_a   1.000
_cell.length_b   1.000
_cell.length_c   1.000
_cell.angle_alpha   90.00
_cell.angle_beta   90.00
_cell.angle_gamma   90.00
#
_symmetry.space_group_name_H-M   'P 1'
#
loop_
_entity.id
_entity.type
_entity.pdbx_description
1 polymer ?
#
loop_
_entity_poly.entity_id
_entity_poly.type
_entity_poly.pdbx_seq_one_letter_code
_entity_poly.pdbx_strand_id
1 'polypeptide(L)'
;MPKINVYLPDELAEAVKDTGIPVSAICQRALEQAVRRITAIREASLAELQAGDLAERLPLFTARTRAVVKLAIDRARADASPTVETRHLLAGMVAEGENLALHVLRAVDIDPAQIQRELERPTHPEDGEDGKGPSAHFSVPAAAVLELTVTEATALGHNYIGCEHLLLGLVTEDDGTAGKVLRGLGAEPRLTRRAVTAALAGYVHLRAQTTATPATDPTQALAAAVQQQLQPLIARIERLENHLGSAPDQR
;
A
#
# COMPACT_ATOMS: atom_id res chain seq x y z
N MET A 1 -0.87 36.15 -6.49
CA MET A 1 -1.01 34.69 -6.29
C MET A 1 0.38 34.08 -6.33
N PRO A 2 0.75 33.22 -5.37
CA PRO A 2 2.01 32.47 -5.45
C PRO A 2 2.02 31.63 -6.74
N LYS A 3 3.13 31.68 -7.48
CA LYS A 3 3.33 30.87 -8.68
C LYS A 3 4.14 29.63 -8.31
N ILE A 4 3.61 28.46 -8.59
CA ILE A 4 4.31 27.17 -8.45
C ILE A 4 4.77 26.77 -9.85
N ASN A 5 6.08 26.59 -10.02
CA ASN A 5 6.64 26.11 -11.28
C ASN A 5 6.79 24.59 -11.22
N VAL A 6 6.25 23.90 -12.23
CA VAL A 6 6.36 22.44 -12.36
C VAL A 6 7.37 22.15 -13.47
N TYR A 7 8.38 21.34 -13.17
CA TYR A 7 9.38 20.91 -14.15
C TYR A 7 8.98 19.56 -14.73
N LEU A 8 9.03 19.45 -16.06
CA LEU A 8 8.75 18.24 -16.83
C LEU A 8 10.04 17.78 -17.51
N PRO A 9 10.27 16.46 -17.67
CA PRO A 9 11.31 15.95 -18.55
C PRO A 9 11.11 16.44 -19.99
N ASP A 10 12.20 16.68 -20.73
CA ASP A 10 12.16 17.29 -22.06
C ASP A 10 11.25 16.53 -23.05
N GLU A 11 11.32 15.20 -23.05
CA GLU A 11 10.47 14.35 -23.90
C GLU A 11 8.97 14.53 -23.60
N LEU A 12 8.62 14.68 -22.31
CA LEU A 12 7.24 14.89 -21.89
C LEU A 12 6.77 16.31 -22.21
N ALA A 13 7.66 17.30 -22.09
CA ALA A 13 7.35 18.69 -22.39
C ALA A 13 7.01 18.89 -23.88
N GLU A 14 7.75 18.28 -24.79
CA GLU A 14 7.45 18.32 -26.22
C GLU A 14 6.13 17.59 -26.54
N ALA A 15 5.91 16.40 -25.98
CA ALA A 15 4.65 15.67 -26.18
C ALA A 15 3.42 16.47 -25.70
N VAL A 16 3.54 17.19 -24.59
CA VAL A 16 2.48 18.06 -24.04
C VAL A 16 2.21 19.26 -24.95
N LYS A 17 3.26 19.84 -25.55
CA LYS A 17 3.15 20.96 -26.48
C LYS A 17 2.46 20.55 -27.78
N ASP A 18 2.83 19.39 -28.33
CA ASP A 18 2.24 18.84 -29.57
C ASP A 18 0.76 18.48 -29.41
N THR A 19 0.37 18.01 -28.23
CA THR A 19 -1.02 17.61 -27.94
C THR A 19 -1.93 18.77 -27.56
N GLY A 20 -1.37 19.97 -27.32
CA GLY A 20 -2.15 21.16 -26.95
C GLY A 20 -2.89 21.04 -25.61
N ILE A 21 -2.40 20.17 -24.72
CA ILE A 21 -3.06 19.87 -23.45
C ILE A 21 -3.01 21.10 -22.53
N PRO A 22 -4.12 21.50 -21.88
CA PRO A 22 -4.15 22.65 -20.97
C PRO A 22 -3.48 22.32 -19.62
N VAL A 23 -2.15 22.27 -19.60
CA VAL A 23 -1.31 21.85 -18.45
C VAL A 23 -1.69 22.57 -17.17
N SER A 24 -1.82 23.90 -17.23
CA SER A 24 -2.14 24.72 -16.07
C SER A 24 -3.46 24.30 -15.41
N ALA A 25 -4.51 24.05 -16.19
CA ALA A 25 -5.80 23.65 -15.67
C ALA A 25 -5.78 22.22 -15.08
N ILE A 26 -5.00 21.32 -15.67
CA ILE A 26 -4.83 19.94 -15.17
C ILE A 26 -4.05 19.97 -13.86
N CYS A 27 -2.91 20.65 -13.82
CA CYS A 27 -2.09 20.79 -12.61
C CYS A 27 -2.87 21.47 -11.49
N GLN A 28 -3.63 22.53 -11.80
CA GLN A 28 -4.46 23.22 -10.83
C GLN A 28 -5.53 22.29 -10.24
N ARG A 29 -6.29 21.57 -11.08
CA ARG A 29 -7.30 20.61 -10.59
C ARG A 29 -6.68 19.48 -9.78
N ALA A 30 -5.55 18.92 -10.23
CA ALA A 30 -4.86 17.86 -9.52
C ALA A 30 -4.36 18.35 -8.15
N LEU A 31 -3.79 19.55 -8.10
CA LEU A 31 -3.33 20.18 -6.86
C LEU A 31 -4.50 20.49 -5.92
N GLU A 32 -5.60 21.07 -6.42
CA GLU A 32 -6.81 21.33 -5.64
C GLU A 32 -7.38 20.03 -5.04
N GLN A 33 -7.42 18.95 -5.83
CA GLN A 33 -7.86 17.64 -5.34
C GLN A 33 -6.91 17.06 -4.28
N ALA A 34 -5.60 17.11 -4.51
CA ALA A 34 -4.60 16.61 -3.57
C ALA A 34 -4.65 17.38 -2.24
N VAL A 35 -4.67 18.71 -2.31
CA VAL A 35 -4.79 19.58 -1.14
C VAL A 35 -6.09 19.30 -0.40
N ARG A 36 -7.23 19.24 -1.10
CA ARG A 36 -8.52 18.91 -0.47
C ARG A 36 -8.49 17.57 0.25
N ARG A 37 -7.81 16.54 -0.29
CA ARG A 37 -7.68 15.23 0.36
C ARG A 37 -6.84 15.29 1.63
N ILE A 38 -5.68 15.95 1.56
CA ILE A 38 -4.78 16.12 2.70
C ILE A 38 -5.49 16.95 3.79
N THR A 39 -6.12 18.06 3.41
CA THR A 39 -6.86 18.94 4.31
C THR A 39 -8.07 18.24 4.91
N ALA A 40 -8.86 17.47 4.14
CA ALA A 40 -10.00 16.73 4.69
C ALA A 40 -9.60 15.72 5.77
N ILE A 41 -8.39 15.18 5.70
CA ILE A 41 -7.88 14.21 6.68
C ILE A 41 -7.27 14.91 7.90
N ARG A 42 -6.73 16.12 7.71
CA ARG A 42 -6.33 17.01 8.80
C ARG A 42 -7.52 17.63 9.55
N GLU A 43 -8.57 18.02 8.83
CA GLU A 43 -9.78 18.67 9.35
C GLU A 43 -10.82 17.68 9.88
N ALA A 44 -10.88 16.46 9.34
CA ALA A 44 -11.49 15.35 10.03
C ALA A 44 -10.58 15.03 11.21
N SER A 45 -10.64 15.84 12.26
CA SER A 45 -9.88 15.68 13.48
C SER A 45 -9.86 14.21 13.86
N LEU A 46 -8.72 13.56 13.60
CA LEU A 46 -8.43 12.20 14.02
C LEU A 46 -8.55 12.07 15.56
N ALA A 47 -8.70 13.20 16.26
CA ALA A 47 -9.01 13.33 17.68
C ALA A 47 -10.36 12.71 18.11
N GLU A 48 -11.32 12.51 17.20
CA GLU A 48 -12.65 11.97 17.56
C GLU A 48 -13.15 10.95 16.53
N LEU A 49 -12.42 9.86 16.33
CA LEU A 49 -12.89 8.75 15.49
C LEU A 49 -13.63 7.71 16.35
N GLN A 50 -14.96 7.79 16.33
CA GLN A 50 -15.80 6.67 16.79
C GLN A 50 -15.89 5.60 15.68
N ALA A 51 -15.74 4.32 16.06
CA ALA A 51 -15.73 3.18 15.14
C ALA A 51 -16.98 3.06 14.22
N GLY A 52 -18.09 3.73 14.56
CA GLY A 52 -19.32 3.72 13.77
C GLY A 52 -19.32 4.61 12.53
N ASP A 53 -18.47 5.64 12.47
CA ASP A 53 -18.56 6.74 11.48
C ASP A 53 -17.41 6.74 10.45
N LEU A 54 -16.63 5.66 10.41
CA LEU A 54 -15.43 5.58 9.55
C LEU A 54 -15.77 5.57 8.05
N ALA A 55 -16.94 5.05 7.67
CA ALA A 55 -17.36 4.97 6.27
C ALA A 55 -17.70 6.35 5.67
N GLU A 56 -18.36 7.21 6.44
CA GLU A 56 -18.75 8.56 5.99
C GLU A 56 -17.57 9.53 6.04
N ARG A 57 -16.72 9.40 7.06
CA ARG A 57 -15.58 10.31 7.28
C ARG A 57 -14.33 9.95 6.47
N LEU A 58 -14.18 8.68 6.05
CA LEU A 58 -13.07 8.21 5.20
C LEU A 58 -13.58 7.59 3.89
N PRO A 59 -14.25 8.38 3.01
CA PRO A 59 -14.87 7.85 1.79
C PRO A 59 -13.83 7.36 0.77
N LEU A 60 -12.60 7.87 0.83
CA LEU A 60 -11.51 7.47 -0.07
C LEU A 60 -10.82 6.18 0.38
N PHE A 61 -10.96 5.77 1.64
CA PHE A 61 -10.37 4.53 2.13
C PHE A 61 -11.13 3.34 1.55
N THR A 62 -10.42 2.26 1.22
CA THR A 62 -11.09 1.02 0.84
C THR A 62 -11.83 0.42 2.04
N ALA A 63 -12.81 -0.45 1.79
CA ALA A 63 -13.50 -1.18 2.87
C ALA A 63 -12.50 -1.93 3.77
N ARG A 64 -11.46 -2.50 3.16
CA ARG A 64 -10.38 -3.20 3.84
C ARG A 64 -9.52 -2.28 4.70
N THR A 65 -9.11 -1.12 4.17
CA THR A 65 -8.35 -0.14 4.96
C THR A 65 -9.18 0.41 6.13
N ARG A 66 -10.50 0.61 5.95
CA ARG A 66 -11.39 0.97 7.06
C ARG A 66 -11.48 -0.13 8.11
N ALA A 67 -11.52 -1.40 7.70
CA ALA A 67 -11.48 -2.54 8.63
C ALA A 67 -10.16 -2.56 9.43
N VAL A 68 -9.02 -2.31 8.79
CA VAL A 68 -7.72 -2.17 9.47
C VAL A 68 -7.75 -1.07 10.53
N VAL A 69 -8.26 0.13 10.20
CA VAL A 69 -8.37 1.25 11.15
C VAL A 69 -9.30 0.89 12.31
N LYS A 70 -10.42 0.22 12.04
CA LYS A 70 -11.33 -0.26 13.09
C LYS A 70 -10.63 -1.26 14.02
N LEU A 71 -9.93 -2.24 13.47
CA LEU A 71 -9.17 -3.23 14.24
C LEU A 71 -8.08 -2.57 15.10
N ALA A 72 -7.44 -1.51 14.60
CA ALA A 72 -6.48 -0.72 15.36
C ALA A 72 -7.14 -0.03 16.56
N ILE A 73 -8.31 0.59 16.38
CA ILE A 73 -9.08 1.21 17.47
C ILE A 73 -9.51 0.16 18.50
N ASP A 74 -10.05 -0.96 18.04
CA ASP A 74 -10.49 -2.05 18.91
C ASP A 74 -9.32 -2.65 19.70
N ARG A 75 -8.12 -2.72 19.09
CA ARG A 75 -6.90 -3.16 19.77
C ARG A 75 -6.41 -2.16 20.81
N ALA A 76 -6.38 -0.86 20.49
CA ALA A 76 -6.01 0.18 21.45
C ALA A 76 -6.92 0.15 22.70
N ARG A 77 -8.23 -0.09 22.49
CA ARG A 77 -9.20 -0.31 23.59
C ARG A 77 -8.87 -1.53 24.42
N ALA A 78 -8.56 -2.65 23.77
CA ALA A 78 -8.23 -3.89 24.44
C ALA A 78 -6.93 -3.79 25.26
N ASP A 79 -5.96 -3.04 24.76
CA ASP A 79 -4.69 -2.74 25.43
C ASP A 79 -4.82 -1.62 26.48
N ALA A 80 -6.02 -1.04 26.65
CA ALA A 80 -6.30 0.12 27.49
C ALA A 80 -5.37 1.33 27.22
N SER A 81 -4.89 1.47 25.98
CA SER A 81 -4.06 2.60 25.58
C SER A 81 -4.94 3.86 25.44
N PRO A 82 -4.48 5.02 25.93
CA PRO A 82 -5.24 6.28 25.81
C PRO A 82 -5.40 6.72 24.34
N THR A 83 -4.51 6.28 23.44
CA THR A 83 -4.48 6.71 22.05
C THR A 83 -4.30 5.53 21.08
N VAL A 84 -4.70 5.72 19.83
CA VAL A 84 -4.36 4.79 18.76
C VAL A 84 -2.95 5.10 18.26
N GLU A 85 -1.98 4.36 18.78
CA GLU A 85 -0.58 4.37 18.35
C GLU A 85 -0.32 3.65 17.02
N THR A 86 0.88 3.87 16.44
CA THR A 86 1.29 3.25 15.18
C THR A 86 1.31 1.72 15.25
N ARG A 87 1.68 1.16 16.43
CA ARG A 87 1.62 -0.29 16.70
C ARG A 87 0.22 -0.87 16.51
N HIS A 88 -0.83 -0.13 16.88
CA HIS A 88 -2.19 -0.60 16.70
C HIS A 88 -2.60 -0.60 15.23
N LEU A 89 -2.17 0.39 14.45
CA LEU A 89 -2.39 0.41 12.99
C LEU A 89 -1.73 -0.79 12.31
N LEU A 90 -0.48 -1.10 12.67
CA LEU A 90 0.22 -2.27 12.13
C LEU A 90 -0.43 -3.59 12.59
N ALA A 91 -0.82 -3.69 13.87
CA ALA A 91 -1.55 -4.85 14.38
C ALA A 91 -2.89 -5.05 13.66
N GLY A 92 -3.64 -3.98 13.41
CA GLY A 92 -4.88 -4.02 12.63
C GLY A 92 -4.66 -4.49 11.20
N MET A 93 -3.55 -4.09 10.58
CA MET A 93 -3.16 -4.55 9.23
C MET A 93 -2.84 -6.04 9.21
N VAL A 94 -2.12 -6.54 10.21
CA VAL A 94 -1.82 -7.98 10.34
C VAL A 94 -3.10 -8.76 10.63
N ALA A 95 -3.97 -8.27 11.50
CA ALA A 95 -5.22 -8.92 11.89
C ALA A 95 -6.25 -8.99 10.75
N GLU A 96 -6.25 -8.05 9.80
CA GLU A 96 -7.12 -8.14 8.61
C GLU A 96 -6.73 -9.31 7.69
N GLY A 97 -5.45 -9.69 7.65
CA GLY A 97 -4.98 -10.99 7.15
C GLY A 97 -4.85 -11.17 5.63
N GLU A 98 -5.66 -10.48 4.82
CA GLU A 98 -5.73 -10.71 3.35
C GLU A 98 -5.37 -9.48 2.50
N ASN A 99 -4.89 -8.41 3.12
CA ASN A 99 -4.51 -7.19 2.42
C ASN A 99 -3.22 -7.34 1.61
N LEU A 100 -3.13 -6.53 0.54
CA LEU A 100 -1.97 -6.46 -0.34
C LEU A 100 -0.67 -6.13 0.41
N ALA A 101 -0.73 -5.34 1.48
CA ALA A 101 0.45 -5.01 2.27
C ALA A 101 1.12 -6.25 2.87
N LEU A 102 0.35 -7.23 3.38
CA LEU A 102 0.94 -8.48 3.87
C LEU A 102 1.57 -9.31 2.75
N HIS A 103 1.00 -9.29 1.54
CA HIS A 103 1.61 -9.95 0.38
C HIS A 103 2.93 -9.28 -0.01
N VAL A 104 2.98 -7.94 0.02
CA VAL A 104 4.20 -7.18 -0.25
C VAL A 104 5.26 -7.47 0.81
N LEU A 105 4.90 -7.50 2.09
CA LEU A 105 5.81 -7.84 3.18
C LEU A 105 6.42 -9.23 2.99
N ARG A 106 5.61 -10.24 2.66
CA ARG A 106 6.12 -11.59 2.33
C ARG A 106 7.05 -11.59 1.12
N ALA A 107 6.77 -10.78 0.11
CA ALA A 107 7.61 -10.67 -1.09
C ALA A 107 8.97 -10.00 -0.85
N VAL A 108 9.10 -9.25 0.25
CA VAL A 108 10.38 -8.71 0.74
C VAL A 108 10.94 -9.51 1.92
N ASP A 109 10.54 -10.79 2.04
CA ASP A 109 11.00 -11.74 3.06
C ASP A 109 10.66 -11.38 4.52
N ILE A 110 9.59 -10.61 4.73
CA ILE A 110 9.08 -10.27 6.06
C ILE A 110 7.82 -11.07 6.36
N ASP A 111 7.92 -11.97 7.33
CA ASP A 111 6.81 -12.80 7.79
C ASP A 111 5.86 -12.00 8.71
N PRO A 112 4.56 -11.88 8.39
CA PRO A 112 3.57 -11.26 9.29
C PRO A 112 3.53 -11.86 10.70
N ALA A 113 3.84 -13.15 10.87
CA ALA A 113 3.90 -13.76 12.19
C ALA A 113 5.08 -13.23 13.02
N GLN A 114 6.17 -12.82 12.38
CA GLN A 114 7.28 -12.15 13.06
C GLN A 114 6.90 -10.74 13.51
N ILE A 115 6.17 -9.99 12.66
CA ILE A 115 5.63 -8.67 13.03
C ILE A 115 4.76 -8.78 14.28
N GLN A 116 3.83 -9.76 14.32
CA GLN A 116 2.96 -9.97 15.47
C GLN A 116 3.75 -10.22 16.77
N ARG A 117 4.80 -11.06 16.73
CA ARG A 117 5.66 -11.33 17.88
C ARG A 117 6.41 -10.08 18.37
N GLU A 118 6.91 -9.26 17.44
CA GLU A 118 7.59 -8.01 17.80
C GLU A 118 6.62 -6.98 18.40
N LEU A 119 5.37 -6.93 17.91
CA LEU A 119 4.34 -6.06 18.50
C LEU A 119 3.90 -6.53 19.87
N GLU A 120 3.84 -7.84 20.14
CA GLU A 120 3.47 -8.38 21.46
C GLU A 120 4.52 -8.12 22.55
N ARG A 121 5.74 -7.72 22.17
CA ARG A 121 6.73 -7.30 23.16
C ARG A 121 6.25 -6.05 23.89
N PRO A 122 6.37 -6.01 25.22
CA PRO A 122 6.07 -4.80 25.99
C PRO A 122 6.94 -3.65 25.48
N THR A 123 6.32 -2.62 24.93
CA THR A 123 6.99 -1.38 24.52
C THR A 123 6.74 -0.29 25.54
N HIS A 124 7.65 0.67 25.62
CA HIS A 124 7.37 1.92 26.31
C HIS A 124 6.28 2.67 25.53
N PRO A 125 5.34 3.36 26.21
CA PRO A 125 4.37 4.24 25.56
C PRO A 125 5.10 5.22 24.63
N GLU A 126 4.60 5.41 23.41
CA GLU A 126 5.03 6.53 22.56
C GLU A 126 4.67 7.82 23.31
N ASP A 127 5.67 8.62 23.68
CA ASP A 127 5.64 9.80 24.57
C ASP A 127 4.24 10.27 25.01
N GLY A 128 3.92 10.00 26.28
CA GLY A 128 2.59 10.15 26.85
C GLY A 128 2.06 11.58 26.82
N GLU A 129 0.94 11.77 26.14
CA GLU A 129 -0.11 12.64 26.67
C GLU A 129 -0.88 11.85 27.73
N ASP A 130 -0.94 12.37 28.96
CA ASP A 130 -1.76 11.89 30.07
C ASP A 130 -3.26 12.11 29.77
N GLY A 131 -3.76 11.50 28.70
CA GLY A 131 -5.15 11.55 28.26
C GLY A 131 -5.94 10.44 28.91
N LYS A 132 -6.39 10.63 30.16
CA LYS A 132 -7.31 9.70 30.82
C LYS A 132 -8.70 9.81 30.19
N GLY A 133 -8.91 9.14 29.05
CA GLY A 133 -10.17 9.12 28.32
C GLY A 133 -10.27 7.90 27.39
N PRO A 134 -11.48 7.54 26.90
CA PRO A 134 -11.65 6.45 25.95
C PRO A 134 -10.82 6.70 24.68
N SER A 135 -10.20 5.64 24.14
CA SER A 135 -9.26 5.65 23.01
C SER A 135 -9.91 6.10 21.67
N ALA A 136 -10.22 7.38 21.57
CA ALA A 136 -10.92 7.98 20.44
C ALA A 136 -10.01 8.82 19.52
N HIS A 137 -8.76 9.05 19.93
CA HIS A 137 -7.80 9.86 19.19
C HIS A 137 -6.55 9.06 18.80
N PHE A 138 -5.96 9.42 17.66
CA PHE A 138 -4.66 8.91 17.21
C PHE A 138 -3.53 9.67 17.88
N SER A 139 -2.45 8.95 18.23
CA SER A 139 -1.18 9.57 18.63
C SER A 139 -0.63 10.46 17.50
N VAL A 140 0.28 11.38 17.82
CA VAL A 140 0.93 12.25 16.81
C VAL A 140 1.63 11.42 15.71
N PRO A 141 2.44 10.37 16.03
CA PRO A 141 3.03 9.51 15.01
C PRO A 141 1.98 8.77 14.17
N ALA A 142 0.91 8.26 14.80
CA ALA A 142 -0.14 7.55 14.06
C ALA A 142 -0.96 8.47 13.15
N ALA A 143 -1.20 9.71 13.56
CA ALA A 143 -1.80 10.73 12.69
C ALA A 143 -0.88 11.04 11.49
N ALA A 144 0.43 11.17 11.73
CA ALA A 144 1.42 11.36 10.68
C ALA A 144 1.45 10.17 9.68
N VAL A 145 1.33 8.92 10.15
CA VAL A 145 1.18 7.74 9.28
C VAL A 145 -0.02 7.87 8.35
N LEU A 146 -1.17 8.35 8.85
CA LEU A 146 -2.37 8.52 8.03
C LEU A 146 -2.21 9.65 7.00
N GLU A 147 -1.53 10.74 7.33
CA GLU A 147 -1.19 11.79 6.36
C GLU A 147 -0.23 11.28 5.28
N LEU A 148 0.81 10.54 5.68
CA LEU A 148 1.76 9.92 4.77
C LEU A 148 1.03 8.95 3.84
N THR A 149 0.13 8.12 4.36
CA THR A 149 -0.71 7.20 3.57
C THR A 149 -1.44 7.90 2.42
N VAL A 150 -1.95 9.11 2.64
CA VAL A 150 -2.67 9.90 1.64
C VAL A 150 -1.71 10.49 0.61
N THR A 151 -0.57 10.96 1.10
CA THR A 151 0.52 11.46 0.27
C THR A 151 0.99 10.36 -0.68
N GLU A 152 1.16 9.13 -0.18
CA GLU A 152 1.54 7.95 -0.94
C GLU A 152 0.51 7.58 -2.01
N ALA A 153 -0.78 7.51 -1.65
CA ALA A 153 -1.85 7.25 -2.61
C ALA A 153 -1.89 8.30 -3.73
N THR A 154 -1.72 9.57 -3.36
CA THR A 154 -1.72 10.70 -4.31
C THR A 154 -0.49 10.67 -5.22
N ALA A 155 0.69 10.38 -4.66
CA ALA A 155 1.94 10.26 -5.41
C ALA A 155 1.91 9.11 -6.43
N LEU A 156 1.21 8.01 -6.11
CA LEU A 156 0.96 6.90 -7.03
C LEU A 156 -0.19 7.17 -8.02
N GLY A 157 -0.85 8.34 -7.93
CA GLY A 157 -1.96 8.70 -8.82
C GLY A 157 -3.27 7.95 -8.53
N HIS A 158 -3.40 7.33 -7.36
CA HIS A 158 -4.60 6.60 -6.98
C HIS A 158 -5.69 7.53 -6.44
N ASN A 159 -6.94 7.21 -6.79
CA ASN A 159 -8.14 7.90 -6.31
C ASN A 159 -8.78 7.20 -5.10
N TYR A 160 -8.10 6.23 -4.53
CA TYR A 160 -8.50 5.47 -3.34
C TYR A 160 -7.29 5.25 -2.44
N ILE A 161 -7.55 4.87 -1.19
CA ILE A 161 -6.54 4.59 -0.18
C ILE A 161 -6.66 3.13 0.28
N GLY A 162 -5.82 2.26 -0.29
CA GLY A 162 -5.67 0.86 0.12
C GLY A 162 -4.67 0.66 1.27
N CYS A 163 -4.53 -0.60 1.68
CA CYS A 163 -3.62 -1.00 2.77
C CYS A 163 -2.14 -0.91 2.34
N GLU A 164 -1.87 -0.99 1.04
CA GLU A 164 -0.55 -0.78 0.45
C GLU A 164 -0.04 0.63 0.69
N HIS A 165 -0.90 1.65 0.61
CA HIS A 165 -0.52 3.01 0.96
C HIS A 165 -0.30 3.16 2.46
N LEU A 166 -1.12 2.47 3.27
CA LEU A 166 -0.96 2.48 4.72
C LEU A 166 0.38 1.86 5.13
N LEU A 167 0.81 0.79 4.46
CA LEU A 167 2.13 0.20 4.67
C LEU A 167 3.24 1.20 4.34
N LEU A 168 3.13 1.91 3.22
CA LEU A 168 4.13 2.93 2.86
C LEU A 168 4.16 4.07 3.88
N GLY A 169 3.01 4.49 4.41
CA GLY A 169 2.93 5.44 5.51
C GLY A 169 3.62 4.93 6.78
N LEU A 170 3.34 3.70 7.19
CA LEU A 170 3.93 3.07 8.38
C LEU A 170 5.45 2.90 8.28
N VAL A 171 5.97 2.50 7.11
CA VAL A 171 7.42 2.31 6.92
C VAL A 171 8.17 3.65 6.83
N THR A 172 7.51 4.71 6.34
CA THR A 172 8.11 6.03 6.16
C THR A 172 8.14 6.85 7.46
N GLU A 173 7.19 6.62 8.37
CA GLU A 173 7.14 7.35 9.62
C GLU A 173 8.27 6.90 10.57
N ASP A 174 9.02 7.87 11.11
CA ASP A 174 10.33 7.63 11.73
C ASP A 174 10.26 7.28 13.22
N ASP A 175 9.31 7.86 13.95
CA ASP A 175 9.28 7.86 15.42
C ASP A 175 8.40 6.76 16.01
N GLY A 176 7.40 6.30 15.27
CA GLY A 176 6.47 5.26 15.68
C GLY A 176 7.09 3.87 15.78
N THR A 177 6.56 3.10 16.72
CA THR A 177 6.87 1.70 16.98
C THR A 177 6.68 0.84 15.75
N ALA A 178 5.62 1.07 14.96
CA ALA A 178 5.40 0.29 13.75
C ALA A 178 6.51 0.47 12.71
N GLY A 179 6.93 1.72 12.46
CA GLY A 179 8.03 2.01 11.54
C GLY A 179 9.34 1.39 12.03
N LYS A 180 9.63 1.50 13.33
CA LYS A 180 10.79 0.87 13.98
C LYS A 180 10.78 -0.66 13.83
N VAL A 181 9.64 -1.32 14.10
CA VAL A 181 9.49 -2.77 13.93
C VAL A 181 9.70 -3.16 12.47
N LEU A 182 9.01 -2.52 11.54
CA LEU A 182 9.11 -2.83 10.12
C LEU A 182 10.55 -2.65 9.60
N ARG A 183 11.20 -1.52 9.90
CA ARG A 183 12.60 -1.27 9.51
C ARG A 183 13.57 -2.22 10.21
N GLY A 184 13.33 -2.55 11.47
CA GLY A 184 14.11 -3.54 12.22
C GLY A 184 14.02 -4.95 11.61
N LEU A 185 12.91 -5.26 10.93
CA LEU A 185 12.70 -6.49 10.17
C LEU A 185 13.18 -6.40 8.71
N GLY A 186 13.77 -5.27 8.28
CA GLY A 186 14.34 -5.10 6.94
C GLY A 186 13.43 -4.38 5.94
N ALA A 187 12.27 -3.86 6.36
CA ALA A 187 11.41 -3.07 5.47
C ALA A 187 12.02 -1.69 5.22
N GLU A 188 12.82 -1.55 4.16
CA GLU A 188 13.34 -0.24 3.75
C GLU A 188 12.25 0.54 2.97
N PRO A 189 12.00 1.84 3.25
CA PRO A 189 10.95 2.61 2.57
C PRO A 189 11.01 2.57 1.04
N ARG A 190 12.21 2.70 0.47
CA ARG A 190 12.42 2.71 -0.98
C ARG A 190 12.15 1.34 -1.61
N LEU A 191 12.65 0.27 -1.01
CA LEU A 191 12.44 -1.09 -1.50
C LEU A 191 10.98 -1.51 -1.34
N THR A 192 10.36 -1.17 -0.22
CA THR A 192 8.94 -1.43 0.04
C THR A 192 8.06 -0.74 -0.99
N ARG A 193 8.34 0.54 -1.30
CA ARG A 193 7.62 1.25 -2.37
C ARG A 193 7.75 0.55 -3.71
N ARG A 194 8.96 0.14 -4.09
CA ARG A 194 9.18 -0.61 -5.35
C ARG A 194 8.40 -1.92 -5.37
N ALA A 195 8.38 -2.66 -4.26
CA ALA A 195 7.63 -3.89 -4.13
C ALA A 195 6.11 -3.66 -4.23
N VAL A 196 5.58 -2.61 -3.60
CA VAL A 196 4.17 -2.18 -3.76
C VAL A 196 3.86 -1.88 -5.23
N THR A 197 4.66 -1.06 -5.90
CA THR A 197 4.44 -0.73 -7.32
C THR A 197 4.48 -1.96 -8.21
N ALA A 198 5.42 -2.89 -7.98
CA ALA A 198 5.52 -4.14 -8.72
C ALA A 198 4.31 -5.05 -8.48
N ALA A 199 3.85 -5.18 -7.24
CA ALA A 199 2.69 -5.99 -6.89
C ALA A 199 1.40 -5.44 -7.53
N LEU A 200 1.22 -4.12 -7.53
CA LEU A 200 0.09 -3.46 -8.18
C LEU A 200 0.11 -3.66 -9.70
N ALA A 201 1.27 -3.51 -10.34
CA ALA A 201 1.42 -3.75 -11.77
C ALA A 201 1.10 -5.21 -12.14
N GLY A 202 1.55 -6.16 -11.33
CA GLY A 202 1.23 -7.59 -11.48
C GLY A 202 -0.27 -7.86 -11.33
N TYR A 203 -0.95 -7.22 -10.39
CA TYR A 203 -2.38 -7.36 -10.17
C TYR A 203 -3.21 -6.86 -11.36
N VAL A 204 -2.82 -5.73 -11.96
CA VAL A 204 -3.46 -5.20 -13.18
C VAL A 204 -3.29 -6.19 -14.34
N HIS A 205 -2.10 -6.77 -14.49
CA HIS A 205 -1.82 -7.74 -15.54
C HIS A 205 -2.64 -9.03 -15.37
N LEU A 206 -2.73 -9.55 -14.15
CA LEU A 206 -3.55 -10.73 -13.83
C LEU A 206 -5.05 -10.45 -14.01
N ARG A 207 -5.53 -9.26 -13.64
CA ARG A 207 -6.94 -8.88 -13.81
C ARG A 207 -7.31 -8.75 -15.29
N ALA A 208 -6.44 -8.15 -16.10
CA ALA A 208 -6.65 -8.06 -17.55
C ALA A 208 -6.75 -9.44 -18.20
N GLN A 209 -5.97 -10.41 -17.71
CA GLN A 209 -5.99 -11.80 -18.18
C GLN A 209 -7.22 -12.58 -17.68
N THR A 210 -7.65 -12.38 -16.42
CA THR A 210 -8.83 -13.08 -15.87
C THR A 210 -10.16 -12.52 -16.38
N THR A 211 -10.25 -11.24 -16.75
CA THR A 211 -11.44 -10.70 -17.45
C THR A 211 -11.61 -11.25 -18.87
N ALA A 212 -10.61 -11.91 -19.43
CA ALA A 212 -10.68 -12.58 -20.73
C ALA A 212 -11.19 -14.03 -20.65
N THR A 213 -11.46 -14.58 -19.46
CA THR A 213 -11.99 -15.94 -19.30
C THR A 213 -12.92 -16.04 -18.08
N PRO A 214 -14.24 -16.22 -18.25
CA PRO A 214 -15.12 -16.51 -17.13
C PRO A 214 -14.90 -17.97 -16.73
N ALA A 215 -13.96 -18.22 -15.81
CA ALA A 215 -13.77 -19.54 -15.23
C ALA A 215 -14.36 -19.57 -13.82
N THR A 216 -15.16 -20.59 -13.55
CA THR A 216 -15.96 -20.80 -12.34
C THR A 216 -15.13 -21.17 -11.10
N ASP A 217 -13.79 -21.28 -11.24
CA ASP A 217 -12.87 -21.63 -10.15
C ASP A 217 -11.54 -20.85 -10.31
N PRO A 218 -11.19 -19.93 -9.37
CA PRO A 218 -10.00 -19.09 -9.45
C PRO A 218 -8.69 -19.88 -9.41
N THR A 219 -8.69 -21.08 -8.83
CA THR A 219 -7.52 -21.97 -8.74
C THR A 219 -7.19 -22.58 -10.10
N GLN A 220 -8.22 -22.99 -10.86
CA GLN A 220 -8.06 -23.47 -12.24
C GLN A 220 -7.68 -22.33 -13.18
N ALA A 221 -8.22 -21.12 -12.98
CA ALA A 221 -7.86 -19.95 -13.77
C ALA A 221 -6.38 -19.58 -13.62
N LEU A 222 -5.87 -19.60 -12.38
CA LEU A 222 -4.45 -19.36 -12.10
C LEU A 222 -3.55 -20.44 -12.73
N ALA A 223 -3.92 -21.72 -12.59
CA ALA A 223 -3.18 -22.82 -13.19
C ALA A 223 -3.12 -22.71 -14.73
N ALA A 224 -4.24 -22.39 -15.36
CA ALA A 224 -4.33 -22.19 -16.81
C ALA A 224 -3.50 -20.98 -17.27
N ALA A 225 -3.55 -19.86 -16.56
CA ALA A 225 -2.77 -18.66 -16.87
C ALA A 225 -1.26 -18.92 -16.76
N VAL A 226 -0.81 -19.60 -15.69
CA VAL A 226 0.59 -20.00 -15.51
C VAL A 226 1.03 -20.93 -16.65
N GLN A 227 0.20 -21.91 -17.01
CA GLN A 227 0.51 -22.85 -18.09
C GLN A 227 0.61 -22.14 -19.44
N GLN A 228 -0.27 -21.18 -19.72
CA GLN A 228 -0.24 -20.37 -20.94
C GLN A 228 1.03 -19.50 -21.03
N GLN A 229 1.49 -18.94 -19.92
CA GLN A 229 2.71 -18.13 -19.86
C GLN A 229 3.99 -18.98 -20.01
N LEU A 230 3.98 -20.22 -19.54
CA LEU A 230 5.12 -21.14 -19.66
C LEU A 230 5.24 -21.76 -21.06
N GLN A 231 4.15 -21.85 -21.82
CA GLN A 231 4.12 -22.46 -23.16
C GLN A 231 5.18 -21.94 -24.15
N PRO A 232 5.45 -20.63 -24.29
CA PRO A 232 6.51 -20.15 -25.18
C PRO A 232 7.92 -20.55 -24.71
N LEU A 233 8.13 -20.71 -23.40
CA LEU A 233 9.41 -21.20 -22.85
C LEU A 233 9.56 -22.70 -23.09
N ILE A 234 8.52 -23.49 -22.86
CA ILE A 234 8.50 -24.93 -23.14
C ILE A 234 8.78 -25.19 -24.62
N ALA A 235 8.06 -24.50 -25.53
CA ALA A 235 8.28 -24.64 -26.97
C ALA A 235 9.69 -24.20 -27.40
N ARG A 236 10.31 -23.27 -26.67
CA ARG A 236 11.71 -22.88 -26.92
C ARG A 236 12.67 -23.95 -26.44
N ILE A 237 12.43 -24.56 -25.28
CA ILE A 237 13.22 -25.67 -24.75
C ILE A 237 13.13 -26.88 -25.70
N GLU A 238 11.93 -27.27 -26.11
CA GLU A 238 11.72 -28.37 -27.07
C GLU A 238 12.45 -28.13 -28.40
N ARG A 239 12.43 -26.89 -28.92
CA ARG A 239 13.21 -26.53 -30.12
C ARG A 239 14.71 -26.70 -29.89
N LEU A 240 15.23 -26.27 -28.74
CA LEU A 240 16.65 -26.38 -28.40
C LEU A 240 17.05 -27.85 -28.23
N GLU A 241 16.24 -28.65 -27.55
CA GLU A 241 16.45 -30.09 -27.36
C GLU A 241 16.45 -30.83 -28.71
N ASN A 242 15.52 -30.52 -29.61
CA ASN A 242 15.51 -31.11 -30.95
C ASN A 242 16.74 -30.72 -31.79
N HIS A 243 17.27 -29.51 -31.61
CA HIS A 243 18.51 -29.09 -32.28
C HIS A 243 19.76 -29.75 -31.67
N LEU A 244 19.78 -29.99 -30.36
CA LEU A 244 20.89 -30.62 -29.66
C LEU A 244 20.91 -32.15 -29.81
N GLY A 245 19.73 -32.79 -29.87
CA GLY A 245 19.58 -34.24 -30.08
C GLY A 245 19.79 -34.69 -31.53
N SER A 246 19.95 -33.74 -32.47
CA SER A 246 20.22 -34.01 -33.89
C SER A 246 21.71 -33.93 -34.25
N ALA A 247 22.63 -33.86 -33.28
CA ALA A 247 24.07 -33.97 -33.55
C ALA A 247 24.40 -35.44 -33.92
N PRO A 248 24.79 -35.75 -35.17
CA PRO A 248 25.18 -37.10 -35.52
C PRO A 248 26.50 -37.42 -34.85
N ASP A 249 26.54 -38.55 -34.15
CA ASP A 249 27.76 -39.22 -33.73
C ASP A 249 28.51 -39.65 -35.00
N GLN A 250 29.40 -38.76 -35.48
CA GLN A 250 30.37 -39.09 -36.53
C GLN A 250 31.71 -39.34 -35.86
N ARG A 251 31.99 -40.60 -35.50
CA ARG A 251 33.32 -41.20 -35.50
C ARG A 251 33.25 -42.72 -35.46
#